data_AF-A0A0D0CPW8-F1
#
_entry.id   AF-A0A0D0CPW8-F1
#
_cell.length_a   1.000
_cell.length_b   1.000
_cell.length_c   1.000
_cell.angle_alpha   90.00
_cell.angle_beta   90.00
_cell.angle_gamma   90.00
#
_symmetry.space_group_name_H-M   'P 1'
#
loop_
_entity.id
_entity.type
_entity.pdbx_description
1 polymer ?
#
loop_
_entity_poly.entity_id
_entity_poly.type
_entity_poly.pdbx_seq_one_letter_code
_entity_poly.pdbx_strand_id
1 'polypeptide(L)'
;VVEQRVSNLAQGALCLVLLTGPFLHILNLIPRGVLAGLFWYMGADALQGNGITLKLLYLIQDKTLTPPDEPLRKVRKSHLILFVTIQLLGFGAAFAMTQTMAAIGFPVVILLLVPVRTLIIPRLPFTPEELSILDGPTASPFTMESVGGSL
;
A
#
# COMPACT_ATOMS: atom_id res chain seq x y z
N VAL A 1 -7.58 -7.60 -12.62
CA VAL A 1 -8.71 -7.56 -11.67
C VAL A 1 -9.98 -7.76 -12.47
N VAL A 2 -10.82 -8.73 -12.12
CA VAL A 2 -12.11 -8.95 -12.78
C VAL A 2 -13.14 -8.05 -12.10
N GLU A 3 -14.09 -7.45 -12.83
CA GLU A 3 -15.18 -6.68 -12.22
C GLU A 3 -16.10 -7.60 -11.41
N GLN A 4 -15.98 -7.56 -10.09
CA GLN A 4 -16.77 -8.41 -9.18
C GLN A 4 -18.04 -7.70 -8.67
N ARG A 5 -19.05 -7.59 -9.53
CA ARG A 5 -20.34 -6.96 -9.16
C ARG A 5 -21.20 -7.86 -8.26
N VAL A 6 -21.23 -9.15 -8.57
CA VAL A 6 -22.01 -10.15 -7.83
C VAL A 6 -21.43 -10.38 -6.43
N SER A 7 -20.11 -10.48 -6.29
CA SER A 7 -19.46 -10.67 -4.99
C SER A 7 -19.76 -9.52 -4.02
N ASN A 8 -19.66 -8.27 -4.50
CA ASN A 8 -19.97 -7.08 -3.69
C ASN A 8 -21.46 -7.04 -3.29
N LEU A 9 -22.37 -7.36 -4.22
CA LEU A 9 -23.80 -7.42 -3.92
C LEU A 9 -24.10 -8.52 -2.90
N ALA A 10 -23.51 -9.71 -3.06
CA ALA A 10 -23.68 -10.82 -2.15
C ALA A 10 -23.14 -10.49 -0.74
N GLN A 11 -21.96 -9.86 -0.65
CA GLN A 11 -21.39 -9.45 0.63
C GLN A 11 -22.27 -8.41 1.35
N GLY A 12 -22.80 -7.41 0.61
CA GLY A 12 -23.74 -6.44 1.14
C GLY A 12 -25.04 -7.07 1.63
N ALA A 13 -25.62 -7.98 0.83
CA ALA A 13 -26.82 -8.72 1.21
C ALA A 13 -26.62 -9.61 2.43
N LEU A 14 -25.49 -10.33 2.50
CA LEU A 14 -25.12 -11.16 3.65
C LEU A 14 -24.97 -10.33 4.93
N CYS A 15 -24.39 -9.13 4.85
CA CYS A 15 -24.31 -8.21 5.99
C CYS A 15 -25.70 -7.90 6.55
N LEU A 16 -26.68 -7.58 5.68
CA LEU A 16 -28.06 -7.31 6.10
C LEU A 16 -28.73 -8.54 6.72
N VAL A 17 -28.53 -9.72 6.14
CA VAL A 17 -29.09 -10.98 6.67
C VAL A 17 -28.51 -11.32 8.04
N LEU A 18 -27.19 -11.16 8.22
CA LEU A 18 -26.51 -11.45 9.48
C LEU A 18 -26.92 -10.52 10.63
N LEU A 19 -27.46 -9.33 10.34
CA LEU A 19 -28.01 -8.43 11.36
C LEU A 19 -29.40 -8.88 11.87
N THR A 20 -30.03 -9.87 11.24
CA THR A 20 -31.33 -10.38 11.70
C THR A 20 -31.19 -11.29 12.94
N GLY A 21 -32.23 -11.32 13.78
CA GLY A 21 -32.23 -11.96 15.10
C GLY A 21 -31.58 -13.35 15.22
N PRO A 22 -31.95 -14.36 14.39
CA PRO A 22 -31.38 -15.70 14.52
C PRO A 22 -29.90 -15.76 14.17
N PHE A 23 -29.44 -15.01 13.16
CA PHE A 23 -28.04 -15.01 12.74
C PHE A 23 -27.15 -14.20 13.69
N LEU A 24 -27.70 -13.14 14.29
CA LEU A 24 -26.98 -12.36 15.30
C LEU A 24 -26.62 -13.22 16.53
N HIS A 25 -27.48 -14.18 16.91
CA HIS A 25 -27.17 -15.13 17.98
C HIS A 25 -25.96 -15.99 17.61
N ILE A 26 -25.93 -16.52 16.38
CA ILE A 26 -24.80 -17.31 15.87
C ILE A 26 -23.52 -16.48 15.82
N LEU A 27 -23.60 -15.22 15.39
CA LEU A 27 -22.45 -14.33 15.29
C LEU A 27 -21.82 -14.05 16.68
N ASN A 28 -22.64 -13.99 17.73
CA ASN A 28 -22.16 -13.84 19.11
C ASN A 28 -21.41 -15.06 19.64
N LEU A 29 -21.55 -16.23 19.02
CA LEU A 29 -20.78 -17.42 19.38
C LEU A 29 -19.32 -17.34 18.91
N ILE A 30 -19.01 -16.43 17.97
CA ILE A 30 -17.66 -16.28 17.42
C ILE A 30 -16.75 -15.65 18.50
N PRO A 31 -15.68 -16.34 18.93
CA PRO A 31 -14.78 -15.78 19.92
C PRO A 31 -14.05 -14.57 19.35
N ARG A 32 -14.00 -13.48 20.13
CA ARG A 32 -13.29 -12.24 19.75
C ARG A 32 -11.81 -12.48 19.43
N GLY A 33 -11.18 -13.47 20.08
CA GLY A 33 -9.80 -13.88 19.80
C GLY A 33 -9.58 -14.40 18.38
N VAL A 34 -10.56 -15.09 17.79
CA VAL A 34 -10.49 -15.56 16.40
C VAL A 34 -10.50 -14.38 15.43
N LEU A 35 -11.37 -13.39 15.67
CA LEU A 35 -11.41 -12.17 14.86
C LEU A 35 -10.11 -11.37 14.99
N ALA A 36 -9.54 -11.28 16.21
CA ALA A 36 -8.24 -10.65 16.40
C ALA A 36 -7.14 -11.37 15.60
N GLY A 37 -7.13 -12.71 15.59
CA GLY A 37 -6.22 -13.51 14.77
C GLY A 37 -6.38 -13.24 13.26
N LEU A 38 -7.62 -13.11 12.79
CA LEU A 38 -7.90 -12.73 11.40
C LEU A 38 -7.35 -11.33 11.06
N PHE A 39 -7.56 -10.34 11.93
CA PHE A 39 -6.99 -9.00 11.75
C PHE A 39 -5.46 -9.01 11.71
N TRP A 40 -4.81 -9.83 12.54
CA TRP A 40 -3.35 -10.02 12.51
C TRP A 40 -2.88 -10.59 11.18
N TYR A 41 -3.53 -11.64 10.67
CA TYR A 41 -3.20 -12.24 9.38
C TYR A 41 -3.35 -11.22 8.25
N MET A 42 -4.48 -10.51 8.18
CA MET A 42 -4.73 -9.49 7.16
C MET A 42 -3.70 -8.35 7.23
N GLY A 43 -3.34 -7.91 8.44
CA GLY A 43 -2.31 -6.88 8.63
C GLY A 43 -0.92 -7.34 8.17
N ALA A 44 -0.54 -8.58 8.49
CA ALA A 44 0.73 -9.15 8.06
C ALA A 44 0.79 -9.34 6.54
N ASP A 45 -0.28 -9.87 5.93
CA ASP A 45 -0.40 -10.05 4.48
C ASP A 45 -0.29 -8.70 3.73
N ALA A 46 -0.99 -7.67 4.22
CA ALA A 46 -0.91 -6.31 3.67
C ALA A 46 0.51 -5.72 3.76
N LEU A 47 1.29 -6.06 4.79
CA LEU A 47 2.68 -5.62 4.93
C LEU A 47 3.63 -6.41 4.02
N GLN A 48 3.40 -7.71 3.82
CA GLN A 48 4.25 -8.55 2.95
C GLN A 48 4.20 -8.12 1.48
N GLY A 49 3.01 -7.76 0.98
CA GLY A 49 2.84 -7.24 -0.38
C GLY A 49 3.20 -5.77 -0.57
N ASN A 50 3.62 -5.06 0.48
CA ASN A 50 3.84 -3.63 0.43
C ASN A 50 5.20 -3.26 -0.20
N GLY A 51 5.18 -2.36 -1.19
CA GLY A 51 6.39 -1.94 -1.90
C GLY A 51 7.45 -1.23 -1.05
N ILE A 52 7.11 -0.62 0.09
CA ILE A 52 8.07 -0.05 1.05
C ILE A 52 8.72 -1.18 1.84
N THR A 53 7.93 -2.13 2.34
CA THR A 53 8.43 -3.30 3.09
C THR A 53 9.40 -4.12 2.25
N LEU A 54 9.09 -4.39 0.98
CA LEU A 54 9.97 -5.12 0.07
C LEU A 54 11.32 -4.40 -0.14
N LYS A 55 11.29 -3.07 -0.29
CA LYS A 55 12.52 -2.27 -0.41
C LYS A 55 13.33 -2.25 0.89
N LEU A 56 12.68 -2.20 2.06
CA LEU A 56 13.33 -2.31 3.36
C LEU A 56 13.94 -3.70 3.56
N LEU A 57 13.22 -4.76 3.19
CA LEU A 57 13.72 -6.12 3.24
C LEU A 57 14.95 -6.28 2.35
N TYR A 58 14.92 -5.76 1.13
CA TYR A 58 16.07 -5.75 0.22
C TYR A 58 17.29 -5.04 0.83
N LEU A 59 17.10 -3.94 1.56
CA LEU A 59 18.20 -3.22 2.23
C LEU A 59 18.86 -4.05 3.33
N ILE A 60 18.09 -4.88 4.03
CA ILE A 60 18.54 -5.74 5.13
C ILE A 60 19.11 -7.07 4.62
N GLN A 61 18.57 -7.59 3.52
CA GLN A 61 18.94 -8.88 2.94
C GLN A 61 20.37 -8.87 2.38
N ASP A 62 21.06 -10.00 2.55
CA ASP A 62 22.39 -10.20 1.96
C ASP A 62 22.28 -10.35 0.43
N LYS A 63 23.28 -9.81 -0.27
CA LYS A 63 23.39 -9.85 -1.74
C LYS A 63 23.47 -11.28 -2.27
N THR A 64 23.98 -12.22 -1.48
CA THR A 64 24.10 -13.64 -1.83
C THR A 64 22.75 -14.34 -1.93
N LEU A 65 21.75 -13.88 -1.16
CA LEU A 65 20.40 -14.43 -1.13
C LEU A 65 19.45 -13.71 -2.09
N THR A 66 19.92 -12.67 -2.77
CA THR A 66 19.10 -11.86 -3.68
C THR A 66 19.22 -12.41 -5.10
N PRO A 67 18.10 -12.71 -5.78
CA PRO A 67 18.13 -13.20 -7.16
C PRO A 67 18.93 -12.26 -8.10
N PRO A 68 19.63 -12.79 -9.12
CA PRO A 68 20.37 -11.96 -10.08
C PRO A 68 19.48 -11.04 -10.93
N ASP A 69 18.24 -11.45 -11.16
CA ASP A 69 17.21 -10.77 -11.95
C ASP A 69 16.44 -9.70 -11.18
N GLU A 70 16.66 -9.57 -9.87
CA GLU A 70 16.01 -8.57 -9.02
C GLU A 70 16.28 -7.14 -9.53
N PRO A 71 15.26 -6.36 -9.93
CA PRO A 71 15.44 -5.06 -10.59
C PRO A 71 16.11 -4.03 -9.68
N LEU A 72 15.94 -4.14 -8.36
CA LEU A 72 16.57 -3.26 -7.36
C LEU A 72 18.11 -3.32 -7.38
N ARG A 73 18.72 -4.39 -7.95
CA ARG A 73 20.18 -4.48 -8.12
C ARG A 73 20.76 -3.46 -9.08
N LYS A 74 19.94 -2.92 -10.00
CA LYS A 74 20.35 -1.90 -10.97
C LYS A 74 20.40 -0.50 -10.36
N VAL A 75 19.83 -0.32 -9.16
CA VAL A 75 19.72 0.97 -8.46
C VAL A 75 20.86 1.11 -7.45
N ARG A 76 21.42 2.31 -7.34
CA ARG A 76 22.42 2.60 -6.29
C ARG A 76 21.78 2.51 -4.90
N LYS A 77 22.44 1.81 -3.96
CA LYS A 77 21.94 1.67 -2.57
C LYS A 77 21.65 3.02 -1.89
N SER A 78 22.46 4.05 -2.13
CA SER A 78 22.22 5.40 -1.59
C SER A 78 20.92 6.01 -2.08
N HIS A 79 20.60 5.84 -3.37
CA HIS A 79 19.35 6.33 -3.96
C HIS A 79 18.14 5.55 -3.44
N LEU A 80 18.28 4.23 -3.27
CA LEU A 80 17.24 3.41 -2.65
C LEU A 80 16.94 3.86 -1.21
N ILE A 81 17.97 4.09 -0.39
CA ILE A 81 17.81 4.59 0.99
C ILE A 81 17.15 5.96 1.00
N LEU A 82 17.59 6.88 0.12
CA LEU A 82 16.99 8.21 0.00
C LEU A 82 15.49 8.12 -0.33
N PHE A 83 15.13 7.29 -1.33
CA PHE A 83 13.75 7.11 -1.76
C PHE A 83 12.87 6.53 -0.64
N VAL A 84 13.32 5.44 -0.01
CA VAL A 84 12.59 4.82 1.11
C VAL A 84 12.47 5.77 2.29
N THR A 85 13.48 6.60 2.57
CA THR A 85 13.41 7.62 3.63
C THR A 85 12.31 8.63 3.36
N ILE A 86 12.18 9.12 2.12
CA ILE A 86 11.10 10.04 1.74
C ILE A 86 9.72 9.35 1.91
N GLN A 87 9.61 8.08 1.50
CA GLN A 87 8.38 7.30 1.69
C GLN A 87 8.02 7.13 3.17
N LEU A 88 9.01 6.82 4.02
CA LEU A 88 8.83 6.68 5.46
C LEU A 88 8.51 8.00 6.15
N LEU A 89 9.03 9.14 5.67
CA LEU A 89 8.63 10.46 6.17
C LEU A 89 7.17 10.76 5.84
N GLY A 90 6.73 10.49 4.61
CA GLY A 90 5.33 10.66 4.21
C GLY A 90 4.39 9.74 5.00
N PHE A 91 4.75 8.47 5.11
CA PHE A 91 4.02 7.48 5.93
C PHE A 91 4.00 7.90 7.40
N GLY A 92 5.15 8.27 7.97
CA GLY A 92 5.29 8.67 9.36
C GLY A 92 4.49 9.93 9.68
N ALA A 93 4.46 10.91 8.77
CA ALA A 93 3.61 12.09 8.91
C ALA A 93 2.12 11.73 8.92
N ALA A 94 1.67 10.89 7.97
CA ALA A 94 0.29 10.43 7.92
C ALA A 94 -0.09 9.61 9.17
N PHE A 95 0.80 8.71 9.59
CA PHE A 95 0.63 7.89 10.79
C PHE A 95 0.58 8.73 12.07
N ALA A 96 1.48 9.70 12.22
CA ALA A 96 1.48 10.60 13.37
C ALA A 96 0.18 11.40 13.44
N MET A 97 -0.35 11.89 12.30
CA MET A 97 -1.62 12.59 12.30
C MET A 97 -2.79 11.70 12.73
N THR A 98 -2.84 10.42 12.34
CA THR A 98 -3.92 9.52 12.75
C THR A 98 -3.90 9.20 14.25
N GLN A 99 -2.77 9.40 14.94
CA GLN A 99 -2.69 9.27 16.39
C GLN A 99 -3.16 10.53 17.16
N THR A 100 -3.62 11.57 16.45
CA THR A 100 -4.08 12.83 17.06
C THR A 100 -5.55 13.12 16.77
N MET A 101 -6.11 14.12 17.45
CA MET A 101 -7.45 14.66 17.15
C MET A 101 -7.57 15.19 15.71
N ALA A 102 -6.44 15.51 15.05
CA ALA A 102 -6.39 15.97 13.67
C ALA A 102 -6.44 14.83 12.63
N ALA A 103 -6.72 13.58 13.04
CA ALA A 103 -6.74 12.41 12.17
C ALA A 103 -7.58 12.59 10.90
N ILE A 104 -8.68 13.35 10.95
CA ILE A 104 -9.55 13.67 9.80
C ILE A 104 -8.74 14.32 8.65
N GLY A 105 -7.65 15.03 8.97
CA GLY A 105 -6.79 15.71 8.01
C GLY A 105 -5.80 14.81 7.27
N PHE A 106 -5.68 13.51 7.59
CA PHE A 106 -4.70 12.61 6.96
C PHE A 106 -4.72 12.61 5.41
N PRO A 107 -5.86 12.76 4.72
CA PRO A 107 -5.88 12.77 3.25
C PRO A 107 -5.13 13.97 2.68
N VAL A 108 -5.04 15.08 3.42
CA VAL A 108 -4.29 16.27 3.00
C VAL A 108 -2.80 15.96 2.93
N VAL A 109 -2.26 15.22 3.91
CA VAL A 109 -0.85 14.77 3.87
C VAL A 109 -0.61 13.87 2.67
N ILE A 110 -1.52 12.94 2.37
CA ILE A 110 -1.40 12.08 1.19
C ILE A 110 -1.46 12.90 -0.10
N LEU A 111 -2.37 13.88 -0.21
CA LEU A 111 -2.45 14.77 -1.36
C LEU A 111 -1.17 15.58 -1.55
N LEU A 112 -0.52 16.02 -0.47
CA LEU A 112 0.77 16.71 -0.53
C LEU A 112 1.92 15.81 -1.02
N LEU A 113 1.79 14.49 -0.95
CA LEU A 113 2.79 13.59 -1.56
C LEU A 113 2.77 13.64 -3.09
N VAL A 114 1.65 14.06 -3.71
CA VAL A 114 1.55 14.22 -5.16
C VAL A 114 2.51 15.30 -5.69
N PRO A 115 2.47 16.57 -5.23
CA PRO A 115 3.44 17.58 -5.66
C PRO A 115 4.87 17.25 -5.22
N VAL A 116 5.08 16.55 -4.11
CA VAL A 116 6.41 16.03 -3.74
C VAL A 116 6.92 15.09 -4.84
N ARG A 117 6.10 14.16 -5.30
CA ARG A 117 6.45 13.21 -6.36
C ARG A 117 6.67 13.89 -7.71
N THR A 118 5.87 14.88 -8.09
CA THR A 118 5.95 15.51 -9.42
C THR A 118 6.96 16.64 -9.52
N LEU A 119 7.24 17.36 -8.44
CA LEU A 119 8.11 18.55 -8.45
C LEU A 119 9.44 18.32 -7.73
N ILE A 120 9.46 17.55 -6.65
CA ILE A 120 10.66 17.39 -5.81
C ILE A 120 11.48 16.19 -6.29
N ILE A 121 10.86 15.02 -6.48
CA ILE A 121 11.57 13.79 -6.87
C ILE A 121 12.37 13.95 -8.19
N PRO A 122 11.85 14.57 -9.27
CA PRO A 122 12.61 14.75 -10.50
C PRO A 122 13.81 15.72 -10.37
N ARG A 123 13.85 16.53 -9.31
CA ARG A 123 14.99 17.43 -9.02
C ARG A 123 16.08 16.76 -8.17
N LEU A 124 15.78 15.61 -7.59
CA LEU A 124 16.76 14.81 -6.86
C LEU A 124 17.65 14.03 -7.83
N PRO A 125 18.83 13.55 -7.40
CA PRO A 125 19.82 12.92 -8.27
C PRO A 125 19.45 11.47 -8.68
N PHE A 126 18.20 11.23 -9.08
CA PHE A 126 17.75 9.94 -9.61
C PHE A 126 17.91 9.90 -11.13
N THR A 127 18.37 8.77 -11.68
CA THR A 127 18.28 8.57 -13.13
C THR A 127 16.85 8.17 -13.53
N PRO A 128 16.43 8.43 -14.77
CA PRO A 128 15.12 7.99 -15.26
C PRO A 128 14.90 6.48 -15.14
N GLU A 129 15.97 5.70 -15.35
CA GLU A 129 15.96 4.24 -15.20
C GLU A 129 15.82 3.79 -13.74
N GLU A 130 16.48 4.48 -12.79
CA GLU A 130 16.32 4.16 -11.38
C GLU A 130 14.90 4.50 -10.90
N LEU A 131 14.35 5.63 -11.37
CA LEU A 131 13.02 6.05 -10.97
C LEU A 131 11.92 5.14 -11.53
N SER A 132 12.08 4.60 -12.75
CA SER A 132 11.14 3.62 -13.31
C SER A 132 11.14 2.26 -12.61
N ILE A 133 12.23 1.95 -11.90
CA ILE A 133 12.33 0.75 -11.05
C ILE A 133 11.77 1.02 -9.64
N LEU A 134 12.04 2.21 -9.09
CA LEU A 134 11.67 2.56 -7.71
C LEU A 134 10.19 2.95 -7.56
N ASP A 135 9.65 3.63 -8.57
CA ASP A 135 8.28 4.13 -8.65
C ASP A 135 7.48 3.36 -9.71
N GLY A 136 6.21 3.08 -9.43
CA GLY A 136 5.32 2.33 -10.30
C GLY A 136 4.26 3.22 -10.96
N PRO A 137 3.52 2.68 -11.94
CA PRO A 137 2.35 3.38 -12.49
C PRO A 137 1.35 3.67 -11.37
N THR A 138 0.86 4.92 -11.32
CA THR A 138 -0.05 5.38 -10.26
C THR A 138 -1.46 4.79 -10.39
N ALA A 139 -1.82 4.32 -11.58
CA ALA A 139 -3.10 3.73 -11.87
C ALA A 139 -2.95 2.48 -12.75
N SER A 140 -3.98 1.63 -12.76
CA SER A 140 -3.99 0.45 -13.62
C SER A 140 -3.99 0.85 -15.11
N PRO A 141 -3.50 0.01 -16.03
CA PRO A 141 -3.51 0.31 -17.46
C PRO A 141 -4.90 0.70 -17.98
N PHE A 142 -5.94 0.00 -17.52
CA PHE A 142 -7.34 0.30 -17.86
C PHE A 142 -7.77 1.70 -17.39
N THR A 143 -7.36 2.09 -16.18
CA THR A 143 -7.64 3.43 -15.65
C THR A 143 -6.88 4.51 -16.43
N MET A 144 -5.61 4.25 -16.76
CA MET A 144 -4.77 5.14 -17.57
C MET A 144 -5.37 5.38 -18.97
N GLU A 145 -5.84 4.31 -19.62
CA GLU A 145 -6.51 4.37 -20.92
C GLU A 145 -7.80 5.21 -20.84
N SER A 146 -8.59 5.01 -19.79
CA SER A 146 -9.85 5.74 -19.58
C SER A 146 -9.67 7.25 -19.36
N VAL A 147 -8.54 7.68 -18.81
CA VAL A 147 -8.22 9.11 -18.61
C VAL A 147 -7.35 9.72 -19.72
N GLY A 148 -7.11 8.96 -20.80
CA GLY A 148 -6.33 9.41 -21.97
C GLY A 148 -4.81 9.45 -21.76
N GLY A 149 -4.29 8.73 -20.75
CA GLY A 149 -2.85 8.60 -20.53
C GLY A 149 -2.22 7.57 -21.48
N SER A 150 -0.99 7.81 -21.93
CA SER A 150 -0.22 6.82 -22.69
C SER A 150 0.24 5.68 -21.77
N LEU A 151 0.13 4.44 -22.26
CA LEU A 151 0.66 3.23 -21.63
C LEU A 151 2.18 3.34 -21.39
#